data_AF-A0A229RX93-F1
#
_entry.id   AF-A0A229RX93-F1
#
_cell.length_a   1.000
_cell.length_b   1.000
_cell.length_c   1.000
_cell.angle_alpha   90.00
_cell.angle_beta   90.00
_cell.angle_gamma   90.00
#
_symmetry.space_group_name_H-M   'P 1'
#
loop_
_entity.id
_entity.type
_entity.pdbx_description
1 polymer ?
#
loop_
_entity_poly.entity_id
_entity_poly.type
_entity_poly.pdbx_seq_one_letter_code
_entity_poly.pdbx_strand_id
1 'polypeptide(L)'
;MDDIIAGLDTSTFRPVEGFAVRLFPRGSGLGHGMRFVGGDDTVLAEFSWWDNVEVTLRGWTLDDVPLGTPREPFFESDQCWLLLIWREGEDVLIAETDDPHGPVFERRSRVPASAYLDAWTVALREAGSPGP
;
A
#
# COMPACT_ATOMS: atom_id res chain seq x y z
N MET A 1 -2.81 -18.81 -6.36
CA MET A 1 -2.73 -17.59 -5.51
C MET A 1 -3.52 -17.78 -4.22
N ASP A 2 -4.53 -18.67 -4.22
CA ASP A 2 -5.39 -19.02 -3.08
C ASP A 2 -4.67 -19.44 -1.78
N ASP A 3 -3.39 -19.86 -1.83
CA ASP A 3 -2.66 -20.36 -0.66
C ASP A 3 -1.70 -19.37 0.01
N ILE A 4 -1.45 -18.18 -0.57
CA ILE A 4 -0.41 -17.28 -0.02
C ILE A 4 -0.87 -16.68 1.31
N ILE A 5 -2.11 -16.17 1.42
CA ILE A 5 -2.62 -15.66 2.70
C ILE A 5 -2.88 -16.79 3.70
N ALA A 6 -3.34 -17.96 3.24
CA ALA A 6 -3.67 -19.07 4.12
C ALA A 6 -2.46 -19.56 4.97
N GLY A 7 -1.24 -19.34 4.48
CA GLY A 7 0.00 -19.63 5.20
C GLY A 7 0.54 -18.47 6.05
N LEU A 8 -0.06 -17.28 5.99
CA LEU A 8 0.41 -16.12 6.76
C LEU A 8 -0.23 -16.10 8.15
N ASP A 9 0.63 -16.09 9.16
CA ASP A 9 0.22 -15.81 10.53
C ASP A 9 -0.05 -14.30 10.68
N THR A 10 -1.33 -13.90 10.56
CA THR A 10 -1.75 -12.49 10.64
C THR A 10 -1.51 -11.88 12.03
N SER A 11 -1.30 -12.71 13.07
CA SER A 11 -0.95 -12.23 14.42
C SER A 11 0.45 -11.61 14.49
N THR A 12 1.31 -11.90 13.50
CA THR A 12 2.67 -11.35 13.42
C THR A 12 2.73 -9.93 12.83
N PHE A 13 1.61 -9.40 12.33
CA PHE A 13 1.56 -8.08 11.72
C PHE A 13 1.61 -7.00 12.80
N ARG A 14 2.47 -5.99 12.58
CA ARG A 14 2.70 -4.93 13.56
C ARG A 14 1.66 -3.82 13.40
N PRO A 15 0.96 -3.44 14.48
CA PRO A 15 0.11 -2.26 14.45
C PRO A 15 0.89 -1.02 14.02
N VAL A 16 0.26 -0.19 13.19
CA VAL A 16 0.84 1.06 12.70
C VAL A 16 0.01 2.23 13.22
N GLU A 17 0.67 3.14 13.93
CA GLU A 17 0.13 4.46 14.24
C GLU A 17 0.57 5.48 13.19
N GLY A 18 -0.24 6.51 12.97
CA GLY A 18 0.11 7.61 12.05
C GLY A 18 0.22 7.20 10.58
N PHE A 19 -0.55 6.19 10.14
CA PHE A 19 -0.55 5.74 8.75
C PHE A 19 -0.88 6.87 7.78
N ALA A 20 -0.09 6.98 6.70
CA ALA A 20 -0.35 7.91 5.61
C ALA A 20 0.03 7.31 4.25
N VAL A 21 -0.67 7.76 3.21
CA VAL A 21 -0.30 7.55 1.81
C VAL A 21 0.46 8.80 1.37
N ARG A 22 1.65 8.62 0.81
CA ARG A 22 2.54 9.73 0.42
C ARG A 22 2.96 9.61 -1.02
N LEU A 23 2.82 10.72 -1.74
CA LEU A 23 3.47 10.92 -3.02
C LEU A 23 4.88 11.47 -2.78
N PHE A 24 5.85 10.99 -3.56
CA PHE A 24 7.22 11.49 -3.50
C PHE A 24 7.77 11.69 -4.91
N PRO A 25 8.57 12.74 -5.17
CA PRO A 25 9.18 12.92 -6.49
C PRO A 25 10.08 11.74 -6.84
N ARG A 26 9.86 11.13 -8.00
CA ARG A 26 10.87 10.25 -8.62
C ARG A 26 11.86 11.10 -9.41
N GLY A 27 12.98 10.50 -9.80
CA GLY A 27 14.03 11.17 -10.59
C GLY A 27 13.49 11.86 -11.85
N SER A 28 14.30 12.76 -12.41
CA SER A 28 13.91 13.63 -13.54
C SER A 28 13.12 12.90 -14.63
N GLY A 29 11.84 13.28 -14.80
CA GLY A 29 10.96 12.78 -15.85
C GLY A 29 10.01 11.64 -15.46
N LEU A 30 10.07 11.12 -14.23
CA LEU A 30 9.23 9.99 -13.78
C LEU A 30 8.01 10.41 -12.95
N GLY A 31 7.77 11.71 -12.78
CA GLY A 31 6.65 12.22 -11.97
C GLY A 31 6.79 11.86 -10.49
N HIS A 32 5.68 11.58 -9.81
CA HIS A 32 5.70 11.07 -8.45
C HIS A 32 5.55 9.55 -8.38
N GLY A 33 6.19 8.97 -7.38
CA GLY A 33 5.95 7.62 -6.87
C GLY A 33 5.02 7.67 -5.66
N MET A 34 4.58 6.51 -5.20
CA MET A 34 3.72 6.38 -4.02
C MET A 34 4.28 5.38 -3.04
N ARG A 35 4.14 5.69 -1.74
CA ARG A 35 4.50 4.80 -0.65
C ARG A 35 3.51 4.92 0.50
N PHE A 36 3.40 3.85 1.27
CA PHE A 36 2.77 3.85 2.58
C PHE A 36 3.81 4.15 3.64
N VAL A 37 3.46 5.02 4.57
CA VAL A 37 4.30 5.36 5.71
C VAL A 37 3.52 5.23 7.02
N GLY A 38 4.22 4.90 8.10
CA GLY A 38 3.72 4.99 9.47
C GLY A 38 4.21 6.26 10.16
N GLY A 39 4.06 6.30 11.49
CA GLY A 39 4.66 7.33 12.34
C GLY A 39 6.14 7.56 12.04
N ASP A 40 6.56 8.82 12.17
CA ASP A 40 7.91 9.31 11.86
C ASP A 40 8.36 9.06 10.41
N ASP A 41 7.41 8.99 9.46
CA ASP A 41 7.63 8.73 8.03
C ASP A 41 8.34 7.38 7.74
N THR A 42 8.20 6.40 8.64
CA THR A 42 8.74 5.05 8.44
C THR A 42 8.07 4.39 7.23
N VAL A 43 8.85 3.98 6.22
CA VAL A 43 8.31 3.32 5.02
C VAL A 43 7.80 1.92 5.35
N LEU A 44 6.54 1.67 5.01
CA LEU A 44 5.83 0.40 5.25
C LEU A 44 5.71 -0.44 3.97
N ALA A 45 5.49 0.24 2.85
CA ALA A 45 5.44 -0.34 1.50
C ALA A 45 5.70 0.74 0.46
N GLU A 46 6.36 0.41 -0.65
CA GLU A 46 6.53 1.31 -1.79
C GLU A 46 6.01 0.67 -3.08
N PHE A 47 5.29 1.45 -3.89
CA PHE A 47 4.75 0.99 -5.17
C PHE A 47 5.79 1.25 -6.26
N SER A 48 6.61 0.24 -6.53
CA SER A 48 7.82 0.35 -7.36
C SER A 48 7.56 0.82 -8.80
N TRP A 49 6.38 0.54 -9.36
CA TRP A 49 6.03 0.85 -10.75
C TRP A 49 5.02 1.97 -10.95
N TRP A 50 4.61 2.61 -9.86
CA TRP A 50 3.62 3.67 -9.92
C TRP A 50 4.31 5.00 -10.23
N ASP A 51 4.73 5.15 -11.47
CA ASP A 51 5.25 6.41 -12.01
C ASP A 51 4.10 7.33 -12.43
N ASN A 52 4.31 8.65 -12.31
CA ASN A 52 3.29 9.67 -12.57
C ASN A 52 1.96 9.37 -11.84
N VAL A 53 2.05 8.80 -10.63
CA VAL A 53 0.89 8.36 -9.86
C VAL A 53 -0.11 9.49 -9.61
N GLU A 54 0.36 10.73 -9.48
CA GLU A 54 -0.46 11.93 -9.33
C GLU A 54 -1.43 12.14 -10.50
N VAL A 55 -1.09 11.68 -11.70
CA VAL A 55 -1.97 11.78 -12.88
C VAL A 55 -3.06 10.72 -12.79
N THR A 56 -2.68 9.50 -12.44
CA THR A 56 -3.60 8.36 -12.28
C THR A 56 -4.62 8.63 -11.16
N LEU A 57 -4.15 9.10 -10.00
CA LEU A 57 -4.99 9.35 -8.83
C LEU A 57 -6.06 10.44 -9.04
N ARG A 58 -5.88 11.35 -10.01
CA ARG A 58 -6.92 12.36 -10.33
C ARG A 58 -8.23 11.78 -10.81
N GLY A 59 -8.18 10.58 -11.42
CA GLY A 59 -9.36 9.87 -11.88
C GLY A 59 -9.93 8.89 -10.86
N TRP A 60 -9.25 8.69 -9.73
CA TRP A 60 -9.58 7.65 -8.76
C TRP A 60 -10.57 8.14 -7.70
N THR A 61 -11.33 7.18 -7.22
CA THR A 61 -12.21 7.26 -6.06
C THR A 61 -11.73 6.27 -4.99
N LEU A 62 -12.40 6.23 -3.84
CA LEU A 62 -12.09 5.23 -2.81
C LEU A 62 -12.35 3.79 -3.27
N ASP A 63 -13.18 3.58 -4.30
CA ASP A 63 -13.43 2.23 -4.83
C ASP A 63 -12.26 1.73 -5.71
N ASP A 64 -11.36 2.63 -6.13
CA ASP A 64 -10.21 2.30 -6.98
C ASP A 64 -8.94 2.00 -6.15
N VAL A 65 -8.96 2.26 -4.84
CA VAL A 65 -7.75 2.12 -4.01
C VAL A 65 -7.38 0.65 -3.80
N PRO A 66 -6.09 0.32 -3.61
CA PRO A 66 -5.60 -1.03 -3.37
C PRO A 66 -6.17 -1.71 -2.11
N LEU A 67 -7.33 -2.35 -2.22
CA LEU A 67 -7.97 -3.02 -1.09
C LEU A 67 -8.66 -4.31 -1.51
N GLY A 68 -8.04 -5.43 -1.18
CA GLY A 68 -8.63 -6.74 -1.41
C GLY A 68 -9.38 -7.31 -0.20
N THR A 69 -9.80 -8.56 -0.35
CA THR A 69 -10.38 -9.41 0.69
C THR A 69 -9.42 -10.53 1.06
N PRO A 70 -9.64 -11.27 2.17
CA PRO A 70 -8.78 -12.41 2.51
C PRO A 70 -8.79 -13.53 1.46
N ARG A 71 -9.81 -13.58 0.59
CA ARG A 71 -9.92 -14.55 -0.51
C ARG A 71 -9.33 -14.03 -1.82
N GLU A 72 -9.33 -12.72 -1.99
CA GLU A 72 -8.88 -12.03 -3.19
C GLU A 72 -8.14 -10.77 -2.75
N PRO A 73 -6.88 -10.89 -2.29
CA PRO A 73 -6.10 -9.74 -1.88
C PRO A 73 -5.79 -8.86 -3.08
N PHE A 74 -5.62 -7.57 -2.83
CA PHE A 74 -4.88 -6.76 -3.78
C PHE A 74 -3.46 -7.32 -3.84
N PHE A 75 -2.98 -7.53 -5.05
CA PHE A 75 -1.72 -8.19 -5.35
C PHE A 75 -0.97 -7.34 -6.35
N GLU A 76 0.27 -7.02 -6.02
CA GLU A 76 1.23 -6.46 -6.96
C GLU A 76 2.55 -7.20 -6.84
N SER A 77 3.22 -7.41 -7.96
CA SER A 77 4.50 -8.10 -7.98
C SER A 77 5.37 -7.61 -9.12
N ASP A 78 6.67 -7.53 -8.89
CA ASP A 78 7.65 -7.39 -9.96
C ASP A 78 8.95 -8.10 -9.60
N GLN A 79 9.41 -8.97 -10.49
CA GLN A 79 10.60 -9.81 -10.30
C GLN A 79 10.58 -10.55 -8.94
N CYS A 80 11.24 -9.95 -7.95
CA CYS A 80 11.46 -10.47 -6.60
C CYS A 80 10.60 -9.75 -5.55
N TRP A 81 9.94 -8.65 -5.92
CA TRP A 81 9.11 -7.84 -5.04
C TRP A 81 7.65 -8.29 -5.09
N LEU A 82 7.01 -8.32 -3.94
CA LEU A 82 5.62 -8.72 -3.78
C LEU A 82 4.94 -7.86 -2.72
N LEU A 83 3.77 -7.31 -3.06
CA LEU A 83 2.90 -6.56 -2.17
C LEU A 83 1.51 -7.19 -2.11
N LEU A 84 1.04 -7.44 -0.89
CA LEU A 84 -0.32 -7.90 -0.61
C LEU A 84 -1.04 -6.90 0.28
N ILE A 85 -2.28 -6.57 -0.06
CA ILE A 85 -3.14 -5.71 0.76
C ILE A 85 -4.55 -6.30 0.83
N TRP A 86 -5.06 -6.53 2.03
CA TRP A 86 -6.43 -7.00 2.22
C TRP A 86 -7.03 -6.54 3.53
N ARG A 87 -8.36 -6.48 3.56
CA ARG A 87 -9.11 -6.21 4.79
C ARG A 87 -9.36 -7.49 5.58
N GLU A 88 -9.09 -7.46 6.87
CA GLU A 88 -9.45 -8.50 7.84
C GLU A 88 -10.17 -7.85 9.04
N GLY A 89 -11.50 -7.98 9.06
CA GLY A 89 -12.33 -7.34 10.09
C GLY A 89 -12.28 -5.80 10.03
N GLU A 90 -11.82 -5.18 11.11
CA GLU A 90 -11.64 -3.73 11.23
C GLU A 90 -10.24 -3.25 10.82
N ASP A 91 -9.36 -4.18 10.44
CA ASP A 91 -7.99 -3.89 10.05
C ASP A 91 -7.76 -4.12 8.54
N VAL A 92 -6.77 -3.42 8.01
CA VAL A 92 -6.14 -3.67 6.72
C VAL A 92 -4.73 -4.20 6.99
N LEU A 93 -4.42 -5.35 6.40
CA LEU A 93 -3.13 -6.00 6.49
C LEU A 93 -2.35 -5.70 5.21
N ILE A 94 -1.12 -5.25 5.38
CA ILE A 94 -0.18 -4.90 4.31
C ILE A 94 1.07 -5.76 4.51
N ALA A 95 1.42 -6.53 3.49
CA ALA A 95 2.60 -7.39 3.51
C ALA A 95 3.46 -7.11 2.28
N GLU A 96 4.73 -6.78 2.49
CA GLU A 96 5.71 -6.56 1.43
C GLU A 96 6.91 -7.50 1.62
N THR A 97 7.42 -8.05 0.52
CA THR A 97 8.70 -8.75 0.47
C THR A 97 9.49 -8.39 -0.78
N ASP A 98 10.82 -8.42 -0.66
CA ASP A 98 11.79 -8.30 -1.76
C ASP A 98 12.48 -9.65 -2.06
N ASP A 99 12.05 -10.76 -1.43
CA ASP A 99 12.70 -12.07 -1.55
C ASP A 99 12.16 -12.87 -2.75
N PRO A 100 13.01 -13.17 -3.78
CA PRO A 100 12.62 -14.01 -4.90
C PRO A 100 12.45 -15.50 -4.56
N HIS A 101 12.87 -15.94 -3.38
CA HIS A 101 13.05 -17.34 -3.05
C HIS A 101 12.00 -17.90 -2.08
N GLY A 102 11.08 -17.09 -1.57
CA GLY A 102 9.95 -17.59 -0.75
C GLY A 102 9.14 -16.47 -0.12
N PRO A 103 7.93 -16.77 0.40
CA PRO A 103 6.98 -15.75 0.89
C PRO A 103 7.34 -15.27 2.31
N VAL A 104 8.60 -14.92 2.57
CA VAL A 104 8.98 -14.30 3.84
C VAL A 104 8.71 -12.80 3.74
N PHE A 105 7.49 -12.39 4.09
CA PHE A 105 7.17 -10.96 4.19
C PHE A 105 7.94 -10.31 5.34
N GLU A 106 8.99 -9.55 5.05
CA GLU A 106 9.80 -8.85 6.04
C GLU A 106 9.05 -7.66 6.65
N ARG A 107 8.21 -7.01 5.84
CA ARG A 107 7.37 -5.89 6.28
C ARG A 107 5.93 -6.36 6.36
N ARG A 108 5.40 -6.31 7.57
CA ARG A 108 4.03 -6.74 7.92
C ARG A 108 3.39 -5.69 8.79
N SER A 109 2.44 -4.97 8.22
CA SER A 109 1.79 -3.82 8.85
C SER A 109 0.29 -4.04 8.97
N ARG A 110 -0.24 -3.73 10.14
CA ARG A 110 -1.67 -3.77 10.45
C ARG A 110 -2.13 -2.34 10.69
N VAL A 111 -3.08 -1.89 9.88
CA VAL A 111 -3.60 -0.52 9.89
C VAL A 111 -5.10 -0.58 10.15
N PRO A 112 -5.67 0.21 11.07
CA PRO A 112 -7.12 0.31 11.19
C PRO A 112 -7.73 0.73 9.85
N ALA A 113 -8.80 0.06 9.41
CA ALA A 113 -9.41 0.28 8.11
C ALA A 113 -9.90 1.73 7.93
N SER A 114 -10.36 2.37 9.00
CA SER A 114 -10.68 3.80 9.01
C SER A 114 -9.46 4.67 8.69
N ALA A 115 -8.33 4.44 9.36
CA ALA A 115 -7.09 5.19 9.13
C ALA A 115 -6.56 4.97 7.71
N TYR A 116 -6.67 3.74 7.18
CA TYR A 116 -6.30 3.42 5.80
C TYR A 116 -7.12 4.24 4.79
N LEU A 117 -8.45 4.25 4.92
CA LEU A 117 -9.36 4.96 4.02
C LEU A 117 -9.26 6.49 4.16
N ASP A 118 -9.05 7.00 5.38
CA ASP A 118 -8.82 8.43 5.63
C ASP A 118 -7.53 8.89 4.95
N ALA A 119 -6.45 8.12 5.06
CA ALA A 119 -5.18 8.43 4.39
C ALA A 119 -5.32 8.46 2.87
N TRP A 120 -6.06 7.52 2.28
CA TRP A 120 -6.38 7.54 0.86
C TRP A 120 -7.24 8.73 0.45
N THR A 121 -8.23 9.09 1.25
CA THR A 121 -9.06 10.27 1.01
C THR A 121 -8.21 11.55 0.92
N VAL A 122 -7.19 11.67 1.78
CA VAL A 122 -6.23 12.77 1.74
C VAL A 122 -5.40 12.72 0.46
N ALA A 123 -4.78 11.59 0.13
CA ALA A 123 -3.94 11.46 -1.05
C ALA A 123 -4.69 11.72 -2.38
N LEU A 124 -5.92 11.22 -2.51
CA LEU A 124 -6.77 11.47 -3.68
C LEU A 124 -7.12 12.96 -3.81
N ARG A 125 -7.41 13.65 -2.70
CA ARG A 125 -7.67 15.09 -2.70
C ARG A 125 -6.43 15.89 -3.10
N GLU A 126 -5.25 15.51 -2.60
CA GLU A 126 -3.99 16.16 -2.94
C GLU A 126 -3.67 15.99 -4.43
N ALA A 127 -3.84 14.79 -5.00
CA ALA A 127 -3.63 14.54 -6.42
C ALA A 127 -4.63 15.29 -7.33
N GLY A 128 -5.89 15.40 -6.87
CA GLY A 128 -6.96 16.13 -7.56
C GLY A 128 -6.85 17.66 -7.48
N SER A 129 -6.05 18.18 -6.56
CA SER A 129 -5.80 19.61 -6.46
C SER A 129 -4.83 20.05 -7.57
N PRO A 130 -5.12 21.10 -8.34
CA PRO A 130 -4.11 21.69 -9.21
C PRO A 130 -2.93 22.08 -8.31
N GLY A 131 -1.72 21.66 -8.67
CA GLY A 131 -0.51 22.05 -7.96
C GLY A 131 -0.41 23.59 -7.85
N PRO A 132 0.29 24.12 -6.84
CA PRO A 132 0.50 25.56 -6.70
C PRO A 132 1.12 26.20 -7.96
#